data_AF-A0A484XXC3-F1
#
_entry.id   AF-A0A484XXC3-F1
#
_cell.length_a   1.000
_cell.length_b   1.000
_cell.length_c   1.000
_cell.angle_alpha   90.00
_cell.angle_beta   90.00
_cell.angle_gamma   90.00
#
_symmetry.space_group_name_H-M   'P 1'
#
loop_
_entity.id
_entity.type
_entity.pdbx_description
1 polymer ?
#
loop_
_entity_poly.entity_id
_entity_poly.type
_entity_poly.pdbx_seq_one_letter_code
_entity_poly.pdbx_strand_id
1 'polypeptide(L)'
;MPRGLELLIAQTILQGFDAQYGRFLEVTSGAQQRFEQADWHAVQQAMKQRIHLYDHHVGLVVEQLRCITDGKSPDAAFLLRVKEQYTQLLPDYPRFEIAESFFNSVYCRLFDHRSLSPERLFIFSSQPERRFRTIPRPLAKDFFPDRGWEPLLHRVLTDLPLRLPWENKTRDIGYIIAHLIETFGAEVLRNSHLQVANELFYRNKAAWLVGKLVTPSATVPFLLPIHRTDEGELFIDTCLTTSAEASIVFGFARSYFMVYAPLPAALVEWLREILPGKTTAELYMAIGCQKHAKTESYREYLHYIASADEQFIEAPGIRGMVMLVFTLPGFDRVFKIIKDTFAPQKEMTAAHVRACYQLVKEHDRVGRMADTQEFENFVLDKQQIDPALMALLMQEAPGKITDLGIKS
;
A
#
# COMPACT_ATOMS: atom_id res chain seq x y z
N MET A 1 20.76 31.73 -15.36
CA MET A 1 19.88 30.80 -16.09
C MET A 1 19.96 29.31 -15.69
N PRO A 2 20.95 28.76 -14.96
CA PRO A 2 20.92 27.33 -14.57
C PRO A 2 19.91 27.00 -13.45
N ARG A 3 19.75 27.87 -12.45
CA ARG A 3 18.79 27.70 -11.33
C ARG A 3 17.32 27.62 -11.78
N GLY A 4 16.98 28.27 -12.90
CA GLY A 4 15.62 28.25 -13.46
C GLY A 4 15.24 26.88 -14.03
N LEU A 5 16.19 26.19 -14.67
CA LEU A 5 15.97 24.84 -15.21
C LEU A 5 15.81 23.81 -14.09
N GLU A 6 16.62 23.91 -13.03
CA GLU A 6 16.56 23.02 -11.88
C GLU A 6 15.19 23.09 -11.17
N LEU A 7 14.70 24.32 -10.94
CA LEU A 7 13.37 24.55 -10.36
C LEU A 7 12.25 24.07 -11.30
N LEU A 8 12.36 24.32 -12.61
CA LEU A 8 11.39 23.86 -13.60
C LEU A 8 11.23 22.34 -13.57
N ILE A 9 12.34 21.60 -13.49
CA ILE A 9 12.32 20.14 -13.38
C ILE A 9 11.69 19.70 -12.06
N ALA A 10 12.06 20.31 -10.94
CA ALA A 10 11.44 19.99 -9.65
C ALA A 10 9.91 20.19 -9.68
N GLN A 11 9.45 21.30 -10.25
CA GLN A 11 8.03 21.59 -10.44
C GLN A 11 7.35 20.60 -11.40
N THR A 12 8.04 20.20 -12.47
CA THR A 12 7.52 19.21 -13.44
C THR A 12 7.30 17.85 -12.79
N ILE A 13 8.24 17.40 -11.95
CA ILE A 13 8.11 16.15 -11.19
C ILE A 13 6.93 16.26 -10.22
N LEU A 14 6.80 17.38 -9.50
CA LEU A 14 5.73 17.57 -8.51
C LEU A 14 4.36 17.64 -9.19
N GLN A 15 4.25 18.35 -10.32
CA GLN A 15 3.06 18.40 -11.15
C GLN A 15 2.67 17.02 -11.68
N GLY A 16 3.64 16.22 -12.09
CA GLY A 16 3.43 14.84 -12.48
C GLY A 16 2.83 14.00 -11.35
N PHE A 17 3.30 14.21 -10.11
CA PHE A 17 2.70 13.56 -8.95
C PHE A 17 1.28 14.05 -8.67
N ASP A 18 1.00 15.35 -8.73
CA ASP A 18 -0.35 15.89 -8.57
C ASP A 18 -1.33 15.28 -9.58
N ALA A 19 -0.94 15.20 -10.85
CA ALA A 19 -1.74 14.56 -11.89
C ALA A 19 -1.96 13.07 -11.60
N GLN A 20 -0.90 12.35 -11.22
CA GLN A 20 -0.96 10.94 -10.89
C GLN A 20 -1.95 10.67 -9.76
N TYR A 21 -1.83 11.41 -8.65
CA TYR A 21 -2.67 11.20 -7.48
C TYR A 21 -4.11 11.68 -7.70
N GLY A 22 -4.30 12.76 -8.47
CA GLY A 22 -5.62 13.19 -8.93
C GLY A 22 -6.35 12.08 -9.69
N ARG A 23 -5.70 11.47 -10.69
CA ARG A 23 -6.27 10.34 -11.43
C ARG A 23 -6.48 9.09 -10.56
N PHE A 24 -5.60 8.85 -9.59
CA PHE A 24 -5.79 7.77 -8.61
C PHE A 24 -7.07 7.97 -7.78
N LEU A 25 -7.34 9.20 -7.34
CA LEU A 25 -8.56 9.55 -6.61
C LEU A 25 -9.81 9.45 -7.50
N GLU A 26 -9.74 9.89 -8.76
CA GLU A 26 -10.85 9.77 -9.73
C GLU A 26 -11.23 8.31 -10.03
N VAL A 27 -10.24 7.45 -10.27
CA VAL A 27 -10.53 6.02 -10.45
C VAL A 27 -11.15 5.44 -9.18
N THR A 28 -10.67 5.86 -8.00
CA THR A 28 -11.16 5.38 -6.70
C THR A 28 -12.58 5.85 -6.41
N SER A 29 -12.95 7.10 -6.73
CA SER A 29 -14.28 7.64 -6.46
C SER A 29 -15.39 6.93 -7.26
N GLY A 30 -15.07 6.37 -8.42
CA GLY A 30 -15.99 5.54 -9.19
C GLY A 30 -16.32 4.18 -8.56
N ALA A 31 -15.69 3.79 -7.45
CA ALA A 31 -15.90 2.48 -6.82
C ALA A 31 -17.33 2.29 -6.32
N GLN A 32 -17.94 3.34 -5.77
CA GLN A 32 -19.33 3.31 -5.32
C GLN A 32 -20.28 2.93 -6.47
N GLN A 33 -20.17 3.64 -7.61
CA GLN A 33 -21.03 3.39 -8.76
C GLN A 33 -20.88 1.95 -9.28
N ARG A 34 -19.64 1.46 -9.38
CA ARG A 34 -19.39 0.08 -9.84
C ARG A 34 -19.98 -0.97 -8.89
N PHE A 35 -19.92 -0.71 -7.57
CA PHE A 35 -20.56 -1.56 -6.57
C PHE A 35 -22.09 -1.53 -6.69
N GLU A 36 -22.69 -0.34 -6.78
CA GLU A 36 -24.15 -0.17 -6.89
C GLU A 36 -24.73 -0.81 -8.15
N GLN A 37 -23.99 -0.75 -9.27
CA GLN A 37 -24.38 -1.35 -10.54
C GLN A 37 -24.05 -2.84 -10.64
N ALA A 38 -23.43 -3.43 -9.62
CA ALA A 38 -22.92 -4.80 -9.63
C ALA A 38 -22.00 -5.13 -10.83
N ASP A 39 -21.27 -4.13 -11.34
CA ASP A 39 -20.34 -4.32 -12.46
C ASP A 39 -18.98 -4.81 -11.93
N TRP A 40 -18.95 -6.09 -11.58
CA TRP A 40 -17.78 -6.73 -10.98
C TRP A 40 -16.60 -6.82 -11.94
N HIS A 41 -16.85 -6.89 -13.24
CA HIS A 41 -15.80 -6.83 -14.25
C HIS A 41 -15.16 -5.45 -14.30
N ALA A 42 -15.96 -4.37 -14.24
CA ALA A 42 -15.43 -3.02 -14.11
C ALA A 42 -14.68 -2.81 -12.79
N VAL A 43 -15.10 -3.42 -11.68
CA VAL A 43 -14.34 -3.38 -10.41
C VAL A 43 -12.93 -3.96 -10.59
N GLN A 44 -12.83 -5.15 -11.20
CA GLN A 44 -11.54 -5.78 -11.47
C GLN A 44 -10.68 -4.95 -12.44
N GLN A 45 -11.29 -4.43 -13.51
CA GLN A 45 -10.58 -3.61 -14.48
C GLN A 45 -10.08 -2.29 -13.87
N ALA A 46 -10.89 -1.64 -13.04
CA ALA A 46 -10.49 -0.42 -12.35
C ALA A 46 -9.32 -0.66 -11.40
N MET A 47 -9.24 -1.84 -10.76
CA MET A 47 -8.09 -2.19 -9.92
C MET A 47 -6.80 -2.26 -10.74
N LYS A 48 -6.84 -2.92 -11.90
CA LYS A 48 -5.70 -3.00 -12.83
C LYS A 48 -5.27 -1.62 -13.32
N GLN A 49 -6.22 -0.79 -13.75
CA GLN A 49 -5.96 0.59 -14.16
C GLN A 49 -5.28 1.41 -13.05
N ARG A 50 -5.76 1.27 -11.80
CA ARG A 50 -5.20 1.95 -10.63
C ARG A 50 -3.77 1.48 -10.32
N ILE A 51 -3.44 0.22 -10.56
CA ILE A 51 -2.08 -0.34 -10.40
C ILE A 51 -1.11 0.28 -11.42
N HIS A 52 -1.51 0.45 -12.68
CA HIS A 52 -0.65 0.99 -13.76
C HIS A 52 -0.50 2.52 -13.74
N LEU A 53 -1.44 3.22 -13.10
CA LEU A 53 -1.55 4.67 -13.08
C LEU A 53 -0.25 5.38 -12.67
N TYR A 54 0.43 4.86 -11.65
CA TYR A 54 1.66 5.43 -11.14
C TYR A 54 2.81 5.33 -12.14
N ASP A 55 3.06 4.12 -12.66
CA ASP A 55 4.16 3.86 -13.60
C ASP A 55 3.97 4.58 -14.94
N HIS A 56 2.72 4.81 -15.35
CA HIS A 56 2.37 5.63 -16.51
C HIS A 56 2.82 7.08 -16.32
N HIS A 57 2.43 7.72 -15.21
CA HIS A 57 2.79 9.12 -14.94
C HIS A 57 4.29 9.32 -14.72
N VAL A 58 4.97 8.37 -14.06
CA VAL A 58 6.44 8.39 -13.97
C VAL A 58 7.07 8.36 -15.37
N GLY A 59 6.54 7.52 -16.27
CA GLY A 59 7.02 7.45 -17.66
C GLY A 59 6.81 8.76 -18.42
N LEU A 60 5.62 9.37 -18.31
CA LEU A 60 5.33 10.65 -18.93
C LEU A 60 6.28 11.76 -18.47
N VAL A 61 6.50 11.85 -17.15
CA VAL A 61 7.43 12.84 -16.58
C VAL A 61 8.85 12.59 -17.08
N VAL A 62 9.31 11.33 -17.10
CA VAL A 62 10.65 11.01 -17.62
C VAL A 62 10.83 11.45 -19.07
N GLU A 63 9.83 11.22 -19.93
CA GLU A 63 9.88 11.70 -21.33
C GLU A 63 9.84 13.23 -21.42
N GLN A 64 9.03 13.90 -20.59
CA GLN A 64 9.04 15.37 -20.50
C GLN A 64 10.41 15.91 -20.10
N LEU A 65 11.05 15.30 -19.10
CA LEU A 65 12.38 15.69 -18.65
C LEU A 65 13.43 15.47 -19.73
N ARG A 66 13.36 14.36 -20.48
CA ARG A 66 14.25 14.11 -21.63
C ARG A 66 14.13 15.20 -22.69
N CYS A 67 12.92 15.66 -22.99
CA CYS A 67 12.69 16.77 -23.92
C CYS A 67 13.21 18.11 -23.37
N ILE A 68 12.97 18.40 -22.08
CA ILE A 68 13.41 19.65 -21.42
C ILE A 68 14.94 19.75 -21.37
N THR A 69 15.66 18.63 -21.26
CA THR A 69 17.13 18.61 -21.21
C THR A 69 17.79 18.43 -22.58
N ASP A 70 17.03 18.56 -23.69
CA ASP A 70 17.49 18.32 -25.06
C ASP A 70 18.19 16.95 -25.24
N GLY A 71 17.67 15.92 -24.58
CA GLY A 71 18.23 14.57 -24.62
C GLY A 71 19.57 14.40 -23.91
N LYS A 72 20.12 15.45 -23.28
CA LYS A 72 21.30 15.33 -22.44
C LYS A 72 20.90 14.64 -21.14
N SER A 73 21.56 13.53 -20.83
CA SER A 73 21.44 12.92 -19.51
C SER A 73 21.96 13.92 -18.47
N PRO A 74 21.12 14.39 -17.54
CA PRO A 74 21.57 15.30 -16.50
C PRO A 74 22.66 14.61 -15.66
N ASP A 75 23.76 15.33 -15.43
CA ASP A 75 24.78 14.92 -14.48
C ASP A 75 24.14 14.72 -13.09
N ALA A 76 24.64 13.74 -12.33
CA ALA A 76 24.25 13.51 -10.96
C ALA A 76 24.31 14.78 -10.08
N ALA A 77 25.29 15.66 -10.29
CA ALA A 77 25.37 16.93 -9.56
C ALA A 77 24.19 17.87 -9.86
N PHE A 78 23.66 17.84 -11.08
CA PHE A 78 22.47 18.62 -11.46
C PHE A 78 21.21 18.07 -10.78
N LEU A 79 21.01 16.74 -10.77
CA LEU A 79 19.84 16.16 -10.12
C LEU A 79 19.88 16.26 -8.59
N LEU A 80 21.06 16.38 -7.98
CA LEU A 80 21.17 16.74 -6.56
C LEU A 80 20.58 18.13 -6.29
N ARG A 81 20.89 19.12 -7.14
CA ARG A 81 20.30 20.47 -7.02
C ARG A 81 18.80 20.48 -7.32
N VAL A 82 18.33 19.67 -8.27
CA VAL A 82 16.89 19.46 -8.49
C VAL A 82 16.22 18.89 -7.24
N LYS A 83 16.83 17.89 -6.58
CA LYS A 83 16.33 17.35 -5.32
C LYS A 83 16.27 18.42 -4.22
N GLU A 84 17.27 19.29 -4.12
CA GLU A 84 17.25 20.41 -3.17
C GLU A 84 16.08 21.36 -3.45
N GLN A 85 15.86 21.75 -4.70
CA GLN A 85 14.71 22.57 -5.09
C GLN A 85 13.39 21.84 -4.77
N TYR A 86 13.30 20.54 -5.10
CA TYR A 86 12.11 19.73 -4.81
C TYR A 86 11.82 19.66 -3.31
N THR A 87 12.85 19.45 -2.49
CA THR A 87 12.74 19.39 -1.03
C THR A 87 12.19 20.70 -0.46
N GLN A 88 12.56 21.85 -1.04
CA GLN A 88 12.04 23.17 -0.64
C GLN A 88 10.56 23.37 -0.99
N LEU A 89 9.98 22.58 -1.91
CA LEU A 89 8.56 22.64 -2.25
C LEU A 89 7.67 21.80 -1.31
N LEU A 90 8.25 20.86 -0.56
CA LEU A 90 7.51 19.89 0.26
C LEU A 90 6.93 20.41 1.60
N PRO A 91 7.46 21.44 2.28
CA PRO A 91 6.98 21.85 3.59
C PRO A 91 5.49 22.22 3.65
N ASP A 92 4.93 22.78 2.58
CA ASP A 92 3.51 23.13 2.50
C ASP A 92 2.68 22.11 1.71
N TYR A 93 3.34 21.10 1.13
CA TYR A 93 2.70 20.12 0.28
C TYR A 93 2.06 18.98 1.14
N PRO A 94 0.75 18.71 1.03
CA PRO A 94 0.06 17.81 1.96
C PRO A 94 0.47 16.33 1.87
N ARG A 95 0.84 15.85 0.68
CA ARG A 95 1.17 14.45 0.38
C ARG A 95 2.66 14.28 0.11
N PHE A 96 3.49 14.95 0.92
CA PHE A 96 4.94 15.03 0.68
C PHE A 96 5.60 13.65 0.64
N GLU A 97 5.13 12.70 1.44
CA GLU A 97 5.69 11.35 1.59
C GLU A 97 5.59 10.53 0.29
N ILE A 98 4.47 10.66 -0.41
CA ILE A 98 4.28 10.03 -1.71
C ILE A 98 4.97 10.85 -2.81
N ALA A 99 5.00 12.19 -2.67
CA ALA A 99 5.73 13.06 -3.60
C ALA A 99 7.23 12.71 -3.62
N GLU A 100 7.84 12.40 -2.47
CA GLU A 100 9.21 11.89 -2.38
C GLU A 100 9.38 10.54 -3.08
N SER A 101 8.41 9.65 -2.92
CA SER A 101 8.42 8.33 -3.58
C SER A 101 8.30 8.47 -5.11
N PHE A 102 7.49 9.42 -5.58
CA PHE A 102 7.35 9.75 -6.99
C PHE A 102 8.65 10.31 -7.56
N PHE A 103 9.29 11.24 -6.85
CA PHE A 103 10.63 11.72 -7.18
C PHE A 103 11.63 10.55 -7.28
N ASN A 104 11.66 9.65 -6.30
CA ASN A 104 12.55 8.49 -6.31
C ASN A 104 12.32 7.63 -7.55
N SER A 105 11.06 7.44 -7.95
CA SER A 105 10.70 6.63 -9.11
C SER A 105 11.15 7.28 -10.42
N VAL A 106 11.00 8.60 -10.56
CA VAL A 106 11.52 9.35 -11.71
C VAL A 106 13.05 9.28 -11.75
N TYR A 107 13.72 9.51 -10.61
CA TYR A 107 15.17 9.43 -10.50
C TYR A 107 15.69 8.05 -10.94
N CYS A 108 15.11 6.99 -10.39
CA CYS A 108 15.47 5.62 -10.72
C CYS A 108 15.31 5.33 -12.23
N ARG A 109 14.26 5.82 -12.89
CA ARG A 109 14.09 5.62 -14.33
C ARG A 109 15.09 6.42 -15.18
N LEU A 110 15.51 7.60 -14.72
CA LEU A 110 16.53 8.39 -15.42
C LEU A 110 17.92 7.73 -15.37
N PHE A 111 18.22 6.98 -14.31
CA PHE A 111 19.52 6.32 -14.08
C PHE A 111 19.48 4.79 -14.14
N ASP A 112 18.46 4.18 -14.75
CA ASP A 112 18.36 2.72 -14.90
C ASP A 112 18.49 1.96 -13.57
N HIS A 113 17.95 2.53 -12.48
CA HIS A 113 18.07 2.03 -11.11
C HIS A 113 19.52 1.86 -10.61
N ARG A 114 20.47 2.66 -11.14
CA ARG A 114 21.88 2.67 -10.72
C ARG A 114 22.22 3.90 -9.89
N SER A 115 23.33 3.81 -9.14
CA SER A 115 23.88 4.91 -8.34
C SER A 115 22.89 5.50 -7.32
N LEU A 116 22.13 4.63 -6.66
CA LEU A 116 21.18 4.98 -5.63
C LEU A 116 21.96 5.29 -4.33
N SER A 117 21.99 6.56 -3.93
CA SER A 117 22.58 6.99 -2.65
C SER A 117 21.57 7.79 -1.83
N PRO A 118 21.71 7.82 -0.48
CA PRO A 118 20.86 8.64 0.39
C PRO A 118 20.86 10.12 0.03
N GLU A 119 21.94 10.63 -0.55
CA GLU A 119 22.05 12.03 -0.99
C GLU A 119 21.18 12.29 -2.23
N ARG A 120 21.05 11.29 -3.11
CA ARG A 120 20.39 11.42 -4.43
C ARG A 120 18.91 11.05 -4.40
N LEU A 121 18.51 10.19 -3.48
CA LEU A 121 17.12 9.74 -3.30
C LEU A 121 16.57 10.15 -1.95
N PHE A 122 15.25 10.23 -1.83
CA PHE A 122 14.55 10.29 -0.54
C PHE A 122 14.46 8.87 0.06
N ILE A 123 15.61 8.27 0.38
CA ILE A 123 15.63 6.97 1.07
C ILE A 123 14.93 7.10 2.41
N PHE A 124 15.26 8.15 3.18
CA PHE A 124 14.49 8.60 4.33
C PHE A 124 13.73 9.87 4.00
N SER A 125 12.66 10.14 4.76
CA SER A 125 11.84 11.34 4.58
C SER A 125 12.66 12.59 4.89
N SER A 126 12.50 13.63 4.07
CA SER A 126 13.07 14.96 4.32
C SER A 126 12.27 15.78 5.33
N GLN A 127 11.04 15.35 5.61
CA GLN A 127 10.08 16.07 6.45
C GLN A 127 9.94 15.38 7.82
N PRO A 128 9.63 16.15 8.89
CA PRO A 128 9.45 15.61 10.23
C PRO A 128 8.15 14.80 10.35
N GLU A 129 8.19 13.70 11.12
CA GLU A 129 7.07 12.76 11.30
C GLU A 129 5.78 13.40 11.87
N ARG A 130 5.88 14.53 12.58
CA ARG A 130 4.75 15.16 13.27
C ARG A 130 3.65 15.69 12.34
N ARG A 131 3.90 15.83 11.03
CA ARG A 131 2.95 16.44 10.09
C ARG A 131 1.68 15.62 9.86
N PHE A 132 1.69 14.33 10.14
CA PHE A 132 0.52 13.46 9.92
C PHE A 132 -0.64 13.70 10.89
N ARG A 133 -0.44 14.54 11.92
CA ARG A 133 -1.44 14.80 12.98
C ARG A 133 -2.33 16.01 12.72
N THR A 134 -2.00 16.87 11.75
CA THR A 134 -2.82 18.03 11.39
C THR A 134 -3.72 17.66 10.21
N ILE A 135 -4.96 17.28 10.49
CA ILE A 135 -5.91 16.85 9.47
C ILE A 135 -6.85 18.02 9.10
N PRO A 136 -6.80 18.56 7.87
CA PRO A 136 -7.63 19.72 7.50
C PRO A 136 -9.14 19.42 7.46
N ARG A 137 -9.51 18.16 7.28
CA ARG A 137 -10.90 17.67 7.25
C ARG A 137 -11.01 16.40 8.08
N PRO A 138 -12.00 16.26 8.97
CA PRO A 138 -12.20 15.03 9.73
C PRO A 138 -12.29 13.81 8.79
N LEU A 139 -11.54 12.75 9.08
CA LEU A 139 -11.57 11.49 8.32
C LEU A 139 -12.67 10.54 8.80
N ALA A 140 -13.16 10.77 10.01
CA ALA A 140 -14.15 9.95 10.67
C ALA A 140 -15.13 10.85 11.44
N LYS A 141 -16.27 10.27 11.82
CA LYS A 141 -17.34 10.91 12.58
C LYS A 141 -17.66 10.08 13.81
N ASP A 142 -17.80 10.75 14.95
CA ASP A 142 -18.18 10.11 16.20
C ASP A 142 -19.71 9.99 16.30
N PHE A 143 -20.17 8.85 16.80
CA PHE A 143 -21.57 8.50 17.01
C PHE A 143 -21.75 7.97 18.43
N PHE A 144 -22.54 8.68 19.23
CA PHE A 144 -22.79 8.35 20.65
C PHE A 144 -24.19 7.76 20.83
N PRO A 145 -24.34 6.66 21.61
CA PRO A 145 -25.62 5.97 21.77
C PRO A 145 -26.55 6.66 22.78
N ASP A 146 -26.71 7.99 22.69
CA ASP A 146 -27.49 8.80 23.66
C ASP A 146 -28.96 8.36 23.75
N ARG A 147 -29.48 7.79 22.66
CA ARG A 147 -30.85 7.22 22.55
C ARG A 147 -30.84 5.70 22.38
N GLY A 148 -29.73 5.05 22.69
CA GLY A 148 -29.50 3.62 22.48
C GLY A 148 -28.80 3.27 21.15
N TRP A 149 -28.35 2.02 21.06
CA TRP A 149 -27.56 1.50 19.94
C TRP A 149 -28.35 1.31 18.65
N GLU A 150 -29.63 0.94 18.73
CA GLU A 150 -30.46 0.75 17.55
C GLU A 150 -30.69 2.06 16.76
N PRO A 151 -31.12 3.18 17.37
CA PRO A 151 -31.19 4.46 16.67
C PRO A 151 -29.84 4.95 16.15
N LEU A 152 -28.76 4.68 16.88
CA LEU A 152 -27.39 5.02 16.44
C LEU A 152 -27.05 4.29 15.14
N LEU A 153 -27.22 2.97 15.10
CA LEU A 153 -26.90 2.17 13.91
C LEU A 153 -27.82 2.49 12.75
N HIS A 154 -29.09 2.78 13.00
CA HIS A 154 -30.00 3.32 11.98
C HIS A 154 -29.44 4.60 11.34
N ARG A 155 -28.93 5.53 12.16
CA ARG A 155 -28.30 6.76 11.67
C ARG A 155 -27.02 6.47 10.89
N VAL A 156 -26.12 5.65 11.42
CA VAL A 156 -24.86 5.27 10.75
C VAL A 156 -25.14 4.70 9.36
N LEU A 157 -26.08 3.76 9.24
CA LEU A 157 -26.42 3.12 7.96
C LEU A 157 -27.23 4.02 7.02
N THR A 158 -27.89 5.05 7.53
CA THR A 158 -28.64 6.02 6.72
C THR A 158 -27.75 7.16 6.22
N ASP A 159 -26.69 7.50 6.96
CA ASP A 159 -25.67 8.47 6.56
C ASP A 159 -24.78 7.94 5.40
N LEU A 160 -24.86 6.64 5.07
CA LEU A 160 -24.09 6.04 3.98
C LEU A 160 -24.52 6.58 2.60
N PRO A 161 -23.58 6.81 1.68
CA PRO A 161 -23.88 7.39 0.37
C PRO A 161 -24.51 6.40 -0.62
N LEU A 162 -24.66 5.11 -0.24
CA LEU A 162 -25.15 4.05 -1.12
C LEU A 162 -26.62 4.27 -1.51
N ARG A 163 -26.90 4.22 -2.81
CA ARG A 163 -28.21 4.56 -3.40
C ARG A 163 -29.13 3.35 -3.64
N LEU A 164 -28.84 2.24 -2.99
CA LEU A 164 -29.61 0.99 -3.10
C LEU A 164 -30.51 0.78 -1.88
N PRO A 165 -31.66 0.12 -2.05
CA PRO A 165 -32.51 -0.26 -0.93
C PRO A 165 -31.82 -1.31 -0.06
N TRP A 166 -32.24 -1.42 1.19
CA TRP A 166 -31.81 -2.46 2.11
C TRP A 166 -32.80 -3.62 2.05
N GLU A 167 -32.30 -4.87 2.03
CA GLU A 167 -33.14 -6.07 2.05
C GLU A 167 -33.93 -6.09 3.37
N ASN A 168 -33.23 -5.98 4.50
CA ASN A 168 -33.84 -5.81 5.81
C ASN A 168 -32.89 -5.10 6.79
N LYS A 169 -32.95 -3.76 6.80
CA LYS A 169 -32.08 -2.93 7.64
C LYS A 169 -32.23 -3.22 9.14
N THR A 170 -33.46 -3.40 9.63
CA THR A 170 -33.74 -3.63 11.06
C THR A 170 -33.22 -4.99 11.52
N ARG A 171 -33.34 -6.03 10.69
CA ARG A 171 -32.74 -7.35 10.96
C ARG A 171 -31.24 -7.25 11.15
N ASP A 172 -30.55 -6.59 10.22
CA ASP A 172 -29.09 -6.49 10.25
C ASP A 172 -28.59 -5.68 11.46
N ILE A 173 -29.30 -4.61 11.83
CA ILE A 173 -29.05 -3.87 13.08
C ILE A 173 -29.22 -4.76 14.30
N GLY A 174 -30.28 -5.59 14.33
CA GLY A 174 -30.50 -6.57 15.39
C GLY A 174 -29.33 -7.55 15.54
N TYR A 175 -28.78 -8.06 14.43
CA TYR A 175 -27.61 -8.94 14.45
C TYR A 175 -26.36 -8.23 14.98
N ILE A 176 -26.10 -7.00 14.55
CA ILE A 176 -24.96 -6.22 15.05
C ILE A 176 -25.08 -6.01 16.56
N ILE A 177 -26.25 -5.61 17.05
CA ILE A 177 -26.48 -5.38 18.48
C ILE A 177 -26.32 -6.68 19.28
N ALA A 178 -26.86 -7.80 18.78
CA ALA A 178 -26.70 -9.10 19.42
C ALA A 178 -25.21 -9.47 19.57
N HIS A 179 -24.42 -9.34 18.49
CA HIS A 179 -22.98 -9.58 18.50
C HIS A 179 -22.24 -8.68 19.49
N LEU A 180 -22.55 -7.38 19.49
CA LEU A 180 -21.93 -6.43 20.41
C LEU A 180 -22.26 -6.77 21.87
N ILE A 181 -23.53 -7.10 22.18
CA ILE A 181 -23.97 -7.43 23.53
C ILE A 181 -23.30 -8.73 24.01
N GLU A 182 -23.22 -9.74 23.15
CA GLU A 182 -22.55 -11.01 23.47
C GLU A 182 -21.06 -10.80 23.72
N THR A 183 -20.40 -9.95 22.94
CA THR A 183 -18.95 -9.75 23.01
C THR A 183 -18.53 -8.86 24.20
N PHE A 184 -19.25 -7.77 24.45
CA PHE A 184 -18.82 -6.73 25.41
C PHE A 184 -19.74 -6.63 26.65
N GLY A 185 -20.96 -7.16 26.58
CA GLY A 185 -21.97 -6.97 27.61
C GLY A 185 -22.64 -5.60 27.55
N ALA A 186 -23.90 -5.55 27.98
CA ALA A 186 -24.72 -4.33 27.91
C ALA A 186 -24.14 -3.15 28.71
N GLU A 187 -23.42 -3.41 29.81
CA GLU A 187 -22.85 -2.34 30.65
C GLU A 187 -21.69 -1.61 29.99
N VAL A 188 -20.76 -2.36 29.39
CA VAL A 188 -19.64 -1.77 28.64
C VAL A 188 -20.17 -0.96 27.46
N LEU A 189 -21.15 -1.52 26.73
CA LEU A 189 -21.75 -0.85 25.57
C LEU A 189 -22.48 0.45 25.90
N ARG A 190 -23.07 0.59 27.10
CA ARG A 190 -23.68 1.88 27.52
C ARG A 190 -22.67 3.02 27.58
N ASN A 191 -21.41 2.70 27.88
CA ASN A 191 -20.32 3.66 28.00
C ASN A 191 -19.38 3.64 26.78
N SER A 192 -19.81 3.02 25.68
CA SER A 192 -19.04 2.90 24.45
C SER A 192 -19.64 3.76 23.34
N HIS A 193 -18.85 4.12 22.34
CA HIS A 193 -19.31 4.87 21.17
C HIS A 193 -18.59 4.41 19.90
N LEU A 194 -19.09 4.80 18.73
CA LEU A 194 -18.43 4.51 17.45
C LEU A 194 -17.72 5.74 16.93
N GLN A 195 -16.56 5.55 16.33
CA GLN A 195 -15.93 6.49 15.42
C GLN A 195 -15.81 5.82 14.05
N VAL A 196 -16.61 6.25 13.08
CA VAL A 196 -16.74 5.60 11.76
C VAL A 196 -16.03 6.43 10.71
N ALA A 197 -15.19 5.81 9.88
CA ALA A 197 -14.56 6.48 8.74
C ALA A 197 -15.64 7.04 7.80
N ASN A 198 -15.42 8.25 7.29
CA ASN A 198 -16.38 8.92 6.41
C ASN A 198 -16.51 8.22 5.04
N GLU A 199 -15.47 7.50 4.63
CA GLU A 199 -15.37 6.85 3.33
C GLU A 199 -15.46 5.33 3.49
N LEU A 200 -16.23 4.68 2.61
CA LEU A 200 -16.30 3.23 2.53
C LEU A 200 -15.05 2.65 1.85
N PHE A 201 -14.66 1.46 2.27
CA PHE A 201 -13.53 0.72 1.72
C PHE A 201 -14.05 -0.35 0.75
N TYR A 202 -13.92 -0.12 -0.56
CA TYR A 202 -14.46 -1.02 -1.57
C TYR A 202 -13.44 -2.09 -1.96
N ARG A 203 -13.90 -3.34 -2.06
CA ARG A 203 -13.10 -4.46 -2.59
C ARG A 203 -14.00 -5.55 -3.15
N ASN A 204 -13.76 -5.91 -4.41
CA ASN A 204 -14.52 -6.92 -5.14
C ASN A 204 -16.04 -6.64 -5.05
N LYS A 205 -16.80 -7.54 -4.44
CA LYS A 205 -18.26 -7.46 -4.31
C LYS A 205 -18.74 -6.83 -3.00
N ALA A 206 -17.86 -6.19 -2.24
CA ALA A 206 -18.16 -5.66 -0.91
C ALA A 206 -17.77 -4.19 -0.78
N ALA A 207 -18.62 -3.43 -0.09
CA ALA A 207 -18.32 -2.11 0.42
C ALA A 207 -18.17 -2.21 1.95
N TRP A 208 -17.00 -1.88 2.50
CA TRP A 208 -16.74 -2.05 3.92
C TRP A 208 -16.91 -0.73 4.66
N LEU A 209 -17.78 -0.72 5.67
CA LEU A 209 -17.76 0.30 6.70
C LEU A 209 -16.66 -0.07 7.70
N VAL A 210 -15.74 0.87 7.89
CA VAL A 210 -14.60 0.71 8.80
C VAL A 210 -14.73 1.74 9.91
N GLY A 211 -14.77 1.27 11.14
CA GLY A 211 -14.86 2.12 12.32
C GLY A 211 -14.03 1.60 13.48
N LYS A 212 -14.06 2.38 14.54
CA LYS A 212 -13.54 2.07 15.87
C LYS A 212 -14.72 1.98 16.81
N LEU A 213 -14.79 0.90 17.56
CA LEU A 213 -15.63 0.83 18.75
C LEU A 213 -14.77 1.25 19.93
N VAL A 214 -15.05 2.44 20.46
CA VAL A 214 -14.34 2.99 21.62
C VAL A 214 -15.10 2.59 22.87
N THR A 215 -14.49 1.74 23.68
CA THR A 215 -15.02 1.26 24.96
C THR A 215 -14.25 1.89 26.12
N PRO A 216 -14.74 1.79 27.37
CA PRO A 216 -14.03 2.30 28.54
C PRO A 216 -12.63 1.70 28.76
N SER A 217 -12.40 0.47 28.31
CA SER A 217 -11.13 -0.25 28.53
C SER A 217 -10.21 -0.25 27.31
N ALA A 218 -10.77 -0.17 26.10
CA ALA A 218 -9.99 -0.24 24.87
C ALA A 218 -10.72 0.35 23.66
N THR A 219 -9.96 0.70 22.63
CA THR A 219 -10.49 0.93 21.27
C THR A 219 -10.29 -0.33 20.45
N VAL A 220 -11.36 -0.88 19.89
CA VAL A 220 -11.32 -2.11 19.07
C VAL A 220 -11.84 -1.85 17.66
N PRO A 221 -11.48 -2.69 16.66
CA PRO A 221 -12.05 -2.57 15.33
C PRO A 221 -13.58 -2.68 15.34
N PHE A 222 -14.25 -2.04 14.39
CA PHE A 222 -15.66 -2.24 14.10
C PHE A 222 -15.84 -2.26 12.59
N LEU A 223 -15.87 -3.46 12.01
CA LEU A 223 -15.91 -3.64 10.55
C LEU A 223 -17.22 -4.28 10.13
N LEU A 224 -17.93 -3.64 9.20
CA LEU A 224 -19.17 -4.16 8.62
C LEU A 224 -19.01 -4.30 7.10
N PRO A 225 -18.82 -5.52 6.57
CA PRO A 225 -18.93 -5.77 5.14
C PRO A 225 -20.38 -5.63 4.67
N ILE A 226 -20.63 -4.66 3.80
CA ILE A 226 -21.90 -4.47 3.12
C ILE A 226 -21.83 -5.22 1.80
N HIS A 227 -22.75 -6.15 1.63
CA HIS A 227 -22.94 -6.94 0.43
C HIS A 227 -24.25 -6.58 -0.26
N ARG A 228 -24.43 -7.14 -1.45
CA ARG A 228 -25.59 -6.95 -2.29
C ARG A 228 -26.17 -8.31 -2.63
N THR A 229 -27.50 -8.46 -2.54
CA THR A 229 -28.22 -9.64 -3.04
C THR A 229 -28.17 -9.71 -4.57
N ASP A 230 -28.63 -10.80 -5.16
CA ASP A 230 -28.74 -10.91 -6.62
C ASP A 230 -29.78 -9.90 -7.16
N GLU A 231 -30.86 -9.67 -6.40
CA GLU A 231 -31.94 -8.72 -6.66
C GLU A 231 -31.50 -7.24 -6.52
N GLY A 232 -30.41 -7.00 -5.81
CA GLY A 232 -29.80 -5.68 -5.70
C GLY A 232 -30.08 -4.89 -4.45
N GLU A 233 -30.44 -5.60 -3.40
CA GLU A 233 -30.68 -5.05 -2.09
C GLU A 233 -29.42 -5.19 -1.22
N LEU A 234 -29.21 -4.22 -0.33
CA LEU A 234 -28.06 -4.20 0.57
C LEU A 234 -28.35 -5.02 1.83
N PHE A 235 -27.34 -5.72 2.31
CA PHE A 235 -27.32 -6.33 3.63
C PHE A 235 -25.92 -6.27 4.24
N ILE A 236 -25.84 -6.31 5.57
CA ILE A 236 -24.58 -6.45 6.30
C ILE A 236 -24.36 -7.93 6.59
N ASP A 237 -23.25 -8.47 6.11
CA ASP A 237 -22.96 -9.90 6.20
C ASP A 237 -22.52 -10.32 7.61
N THR A 238 -21.77 -9.45 8.31
CA THR A 238 -21.28 -9.73 9.67
C THR A 238 -20.81 -8.46 10.40
N CYS A 239 -20.43 -8.59 11.67
CA CYS A 239 -19.76 -7.56 12.46
C CYS A 239 -18.45 -8.14 13.03
N LEU A 240 -17.32 -7.53 12.67
CA LEU A 240 -16.00 -7.97 13.15
C LEU A 240 -15.45 -6.95 14.14
N THR A 241 -15.07 -7.43 15.32
CA THR A 241 -14.64 -6.57 16.44
C THR A 241 -13.30 -6.94 17.05
N THR A 242 -12.56 -7.87 16.42
CA THR A 242 -11.23 -8.28 16.90
C THR A 242 -10.11 -7.79 15.98
N SER A 243 -8.94 -7.50 16.57
CA SER A 243 -7.74 -7.13 15.82
C SER A 243 -7.24 -8.24 14.89
N ALA A 244 -7.49 -9.51 15.24
CA ALA A 244 -7.13 -10.66 14.40
C ALA A 244 -7.96 -10.69 13.12
N GLU A 245 -9.29 -10.53 13.22
CA GLU A 245 -10.18 -10.42 12.07
C GLU A 245 -9.84 -9.21 11.21
N ALA A 246 -9.64 -8.04 11.83
CA ALA A 246 -9.24 -6.84 11.12
C ALA A 246 -7.92 -7.05 10.37
N SER A 247 -6.91 -7.67 10.99
CA SER A 247 -5.63 -7.97 10.34
C SER A 247 -5.80 -8.85 9.10
N ILE A 248 -6.71 -9.83 9.13
CA ILE A 248 -7.05 -10.71 8.00
C ILE A 248 -7.80 -9.96 6.90
N VAL A 249 -8.75 -9.08 7.26
CA VAL A 249 -9.48 -8.23 6.31
C VAL A 249 -8.53 -7.29 5.57
N PHE A 250 -7.54 -6.74 6.27
CA PHE A 250 -6.48 -5.90 5.72
C PHE A 250 -5.20 -6.71 5.38
N GLY A 251 -5.33 -8.02 5.16
CA GLY A 251 -4.20 -8.92 4.95
C GLY A 251 -3.49 -8.74 3.61
N PHE A 252 -2.17 -8.99 3.59
CA PHE A 252 -1.31 -8.85 2.40
C PHE A 252 -1.70 -9.78 1.24
N ALA A 253 -2.42 -10.88 1.52
CA ALA A 253 -2.88 -11.83 0.51
C ALA A 253 -4.17 -11.41 -0.22
N ARG A 254 -4.76 -10.26 0.13
CA ARG A 254 -5.99 -9.73 -0.48
C ARG A 254 -5.67 -8.56 -1.40
N SER A 255 -6.53 -8.30 -2.38
CA SER A 255 -6.46 -7.08 -3.19
C SER A 255 -6.55 -5.83 -2.30
N TYR A 256 -5.96 -4.74 -2.78
CA TYR A 256 -6.00 -3.46 -2.08
C TYR A 256 -7.44 -2.94 -1.99
N PHE A 257 -7.73 -2.17 -0.95
CA PHE A 257 -8.98 -1.43 -0.88
C PHE A 257 -8.95 -0.24 -1.85
N MET A 258 -10.10 0.05 -2.43
CA MET A 258 -10.41 1.33 -3.04
C MET A 258 -11.12 2.18 -1.99
N VAL A 259 -10.38 3.09 -1.36
CA VAL A 259 -10.89 4.07 -0.39
C VAL A 259 -10.45 5.45 -0.82
N TYR A 260 -11.39 6.39 -0.89
CA TYR A 260 -11.11 7.75 -1.33
C TYR A 260 -10.35 8.50 -0.22
N ALA A 261 -9.05 8.71 -0.41
CA ALA A 261 -8.17 9.26 0.63
C ALA A 261 -7.34 10.45 0.11
N PRO A 262 -7.85 11.69 0.17
CA PRO A 262 -7.10 12.88 -0.28
C PRO A 262 -5.79 13.12 0.48
N LEU A 263 -5.73 12.65 1.73
CA LEU A 263 -4.57 12.67 2.60
C LEU A 263 -4.33 11.25 3.16
N PRO A 264 -3.63 10.38 2.42
CA PRO A 264 -3.51 8.96 2.75
C PRO A 264 -2.75 8.72 4.06
N ALA A 265 -1.75 9.55 4.38
CA ALA A 265 -0.99 9.41 5.62
C ALA A 265 -1.85 9.58 6.88
N ALA A 266 -2.81 10.50 6.87
CA ALA A 266 -3.73 10.68 7.98
C ALA A 266 -4.69 9.48 8.13
N LEU A 267 -5.09 8.85 7.02
CA LEU A 267 -5.87 7.61 7.05
C LEU A 267 -5.04 6.43 7.59
N VAL A 268 -3.77 6.33 7.17
CA VAL A 268 -2.84 5.32 7.70
C VAL A 268 -2.68 5.47 9.21
N GLU A 269 -2.46 6.68 9.71
CA GLU A 269 -2.36 6.94 11.14
C GLU A 269 -3.64 6.57 11.89
N TRP A 270 -4.80 6.93 11.34
CA TRP A 270 -6.10 6.56 11.93
C TRP A 270 -6.29 5.04 12.00
N LEU A 271 -5.85 4.29 10.98
CA LEU A 271 -5.93 2.84 10.91
C LEU A 271 -5.00 2.11 11.89
N ARG A 272 -3.90 2.74 12.36
CA ARG A 272 -2.93 2.07 13.26
C ARG A 272 -3.57 1.56 14.55
N GLU A 273 -4.53 2.28 15.11
CA GLU A 273 -5.19 1.87 16.35
C GLU A 273 -5.97 0.56 16.20
N ILE A 274 -6.56 0.30 15.02
CA ILE A 274 -7.34 -0.92 14.76
C ILE A 274 -6.52 -2.01 14.05
N LEU A 275 -5.31 -1.69 13.59
CA LEU A 275 -4.37 -2.59 12.93
C LEU A 275 -2.97 -2.49 13.57
N PRO A 276 -2.83 -2.70 14.89
CA PRO A 276 -1.58 -2.42 15.61
C PRO A 276 -0.40 -3.31 15.18
N GLY A 277 -0.69 -4.49 14.62
CA GLY A 277 0.33 -5.42 14.13
C GLY A 277 0.82 -5.13 12.71
N LYS A 278 0.28 -4.12 12.01
CA LYS A 278 0.69 -3.81 10.64
C LYS A 278 1.74 -2.72 10.59
N THR A 279 2.74 -2.91 9.74
CA THR A 279 3.76 -1.89 9.49
C THR A 279 3.19 -0.73 8.68
N THR A 280 3.94 0.39 8.60
CA THR A 280 3.54 1.54 7.79
C THR A 280 3.40 1.16 6.32
N ALA A 281 4.34 0.36 5.81
CA ALA A 281 4.29 -0.14 4.44
C ALA A 281 3.02 -0.97 4.18
N GLU A 282 2.66 -1.87 5.09
CA GLU A 282 1.47 -2.71 4.97
C GLU A 282 0.18 -1.89 4.97
N LEU A 283 0.08 -0.85 5.79
CA LEU A 283 -1.08 0.04 5.84
C LEU A 283 -1.26 0.83 4.55
N TYR A 284 -0.19 1.41 4.00
CA TYR A 284 -0.23 2.07 2.69
C TYR A 284 -0.62 1.11 1.57
N MET A 285 -0.09 -0.12 1.63
CA MET A 285 -0.42 -1.15 0.66
C MET A 285 -1.91 -1.51 0.73
N ALA A 286 -2.47 -1.66 1.94
CA ALA A 286 -3.88 -1.98 2.13
C ALA A 286 -4.83 -0.93 1.52
N ILE A 287 -4.48 0.36 1.54
CA ILE A 287 -5.27 1.43 0.91
C ILE A 287 -4.95 1.68 -0.58
N GLY A 288 -4.04 0.88 -1.16
CA GLY A 288 -3.70 0.88 -2.59
C GLY A 288 -2.53 1.77 -2.98
N CYS A 289 -1.81 2.38 -2.03
CA CYS A 289 -0.60 3.16 -2.29
C CYS A 289 0.64 2.27 -2.46
N GLN A 290 0.56 1.25 -3.31
CA GLN A 290 1.55 0.17 -3.43
C GLN A 290 2.99 0.62 -3.73
N LYS A 291 3.17 1.69 -4.51
CA LYS A 291 4.51 2.20 -4.87
C LYS A 291 5.15 2.95 -3.72
N HIS A 292 4.36 3.69 -2.95
CA HIS A 292 4.85 4.28 -1.70
C HIS A 292 5.12 3.21 -0.64
N ALA A 293 4.26 2.18 -0.56
CA ALA A 293 4.52 1.03 0.30
C ALA A 293 5.86 0.35 -0.01
N LYS A 294 6.33 0.32 -1.27
CA LYS A 294 7.67 -0.16 -1.61
C LYS A 294 8.78 0.71 -0.99
N THR A 295 8.61 2.04 -1.00
CA THR A 295 9.54 2.98 -0.36
C THR A 295 9.60 2.75 1.16
N GLU A 296 8.44 2.65 1.81
CA GLU A 296 8.36 2.35 3.25
C GLU A 296 8.90 0.95 3.57
N SER A 297 8.61 -0.06 2.76
CA SER A 297 9.16 -1.41 2.93
C SER A 297 10.69 -1.42 2.90
N TYR A 298 11.29 -0.61 2.03
CA TYR A 298 12.74 -0.47 1.95
C TYR A 298 13.30 0.27 3.16
N ARG A 299 12.61 1.30 3.67
CA ARG A 299 12.97 1.98 4.92
C ARG A 299 12.93 1.02 6.11
N GLU A 300 11.88 0.21 6.21
CA GLU A 300 11.73 -0.80 7.27
C GLU A 300 12.84 -1.86 7.20
N TYR A 301 13.18 -2.33 5.99
CA TYR A 301 14.33 -3.22 5.76
C TYR A 301 15.65 -2.59 6.22
N LEU A 302 15.92 -1.33 5.88
CA LEU A 302 17.14 -0.64 6.28
C LEU A 302 17.23 -0.44 7.80
N HIS A 303 16.12 -0.18 8.47
CA HIS A 303 16.10 -0.12 9.94
C HIS A 303 16.40 -1.48 10.56
N TYR A 304 15.80 -2.54 10.02
CA TYR A 304 16.04 -3.91 10.49
C TYR A 304 17.53 -4.26 10.37
N ILE A 305 18.10 -4.11 9.16
CA ILE A 305 19.48 -4.53 8.87
C ILE A 305 20.54 -3.68 9.58
N ALA A 306 20.22 -2.46 10.00
CA ALA A 306 21.12 -1.62 10.78
C ALA A 306 21.24 -2.07 12.25
N SER A 307 20.26 -2.84 12.74
CA SER A 307 20.19 -3.29 14.14
C SER A 307 20.38 -4.79 14.32
N ALA A 308 20.10 -5.58 13.28
CA ALA A 308 20.21 -7.03 13.31
C ALA A 308 21.66 -7.48 13.10
N ASP A 309 22.16 -8.29 14.02
CA ASP A 309 23.41 -9.04 13.87
C ASP A 309 23.10 -10.43 13.27
N GLU A 310 22.55 -10.42 12.06
CA GLU A 310 22.11 -11.62 11.34
C GLU A 310 22.64 -11.60 9.91
N GLN A 311 22.89 -12.79 9.36
CA GLN A 311 23.26 -12.97 7.96
C GLN A 311 22.07 -13.48 7.14
N PHE A 312 22.02 -13.10 5.87
CA PHE A 312 21.09 -13.65 4.91
C PHE A 312 21.37 -15.14 4.72
N ILE A 313 20.32 -15.95 4.85
CA ILE A 313 20.34 -17.40 4.69
C ILE A 313 19.35 -17.84 3.62
N GLU A 314 19.56 -19.01 3.03
CA GLU A 314 18.52 -19.65 2.22
C GLU A 314 17.24 -19.81 3.08
N ALA A 315 16.10 -19.45 2.50
CA ALA A 315 14.85 -19.52 3.25
C ALA A 315 14.52 -20.99 3.59
N PRO A 316 14.09 -21.28 4.83
CA PRO A 316 13.79 -22.64 5.25
C PRO A 316 12.64 -23.23 4.42
N GLY A 317 12.79 -24.49 4.02
CA GLY A 317 11.78 -25.22 3.25
C GLY A 317 12.35 -25.99 2.07
N ILE A 318 11.48 -26.36 1.12
CA ILE A 318 11.88 -27.09 -0.08
C ILE A 318 12.44 -26.11 -1.11
N ARG A 319 13.66 -26.40 -1.59
CA ARG A 319 14.33 -25.58 -2.60
C ARG A 319 13.52 -25.51 -3.90
N GLY A 320 13.33 -24.29 -4.38
CA GLY A 320 12.62 -24.01 -5.63
C GLY A 320 13.39 -24.45 -6.86
N MET A 321 12.68 -25.00 -7.85
CA MET A 321 13.26 -25.36 -9.16
C MET A 321 13.44 -24.17 -10.11
N VAL A 322 12.80 -23.04 -9.80
CA VAL A 322 12.73 -21.84 -10.66
C VAL A 322 13.17 -20.58 -9.90
N MET A 323 12.91 -20.53 -8.59
CA MET A 323 13.26 -19.40 -7.73
C MET A 323 14.36 -19.81 -6.74
N LEU A 324 15.32 -18.93 -6.52
CA LEU A 324 16.18 -18.92 -5.33
C LEU A 324 15.52 -17.99 -4.31
N VAL A 325 15.34 -18.47 -3.08
CA VAL A 325 14.63 -17.74 -2.02
C VAL A 325 15.52 -17.65 -0.79
N PHE A 326 15.69 -16.44 -0.26
CA PHE A 326 16.51 -16.17 0.92
C PHE A 326 15.86 -15.14 1.84
N THR A 327 16.32 -15.07 3.09
CA THR A 327 15.76 -14.20 4.13
C THR A 327 16.80 -13.89 5.20
N LEU A 328 16.49 -12.95 6.09
CA LEU A 328 17.13 -12.87 7.40
C LEU A 328 16.27 -13.67 8.42
N PRO A 329 16.88 -14.39 9.38
CA PRO A 329 16.18 -15.22 10.36
C PRO A 329 15.01 -14.54 11.08
N GLY A 330 15.17 -13.31 11.56
CA GLY A 330 14.13 -12.58 12.28
C GLY A 330 13.29 -11.63 11.40
N PHE A 331 13.51 -11.61 10.09
CA PHE A 331 12.82 -10.70 9.18
C PHE A 331 11.55 -11.33 8.60
N ASP A 332 10.50 -10.54 8.49
CA ASP A 332 9.14 -10.99 8.15
C ASP A 332 8.91 -11.17 6.64
N ARG A 333 9.94 -10.99 5.81
CA ARG A 333 9.87 -11.02 4.34
C ARG A 333 10.97 -11.89 3.75
N VAL A 334 10.63 -12.54 2.64
CA VAL A 334 11.59 -13.31 1.83
C VAL A 334 11.92 -12.59 0.54
N PHE A 335 13.17 -12.72 0.10
CA PHE A 335 13.67 -12.25 -1.18
C PHE A 335 13.63 -13.41 -2.17
N LYS A 336 13.17 -13.14 -3.39
CA LYS A 336 13.02 -14.15 -4.44
C LYS A 336 13.71 -13.69 -5.72
N ILE A 337 14.69 -14.45 -6.17
CA ILE A 337 15.40 -14.21 -7.44
C ILE A 337 15.07 -15.36 -8.40
N ILE A 338 14.73 -15.02 -9.64
CA ILE A 338 14.53 -16.02 -10.70
C ILE A 338 15.90 -16.61 -11.05
N LYS A 339 16.07 -17.92 -11.04
CA LYS A 339 17.33 -18.59 -11.40
C LYS A 339 17.73 -18.31 -12.86
N ASP A 340 19.00 -18.44 -13.20
CA ASP A 340 19.46 -18.31 -14.58
C ASP A 340 19.09 -19.54 -15.41
N THR A 341 19.26 -20.72 -14.83
CA THR A 341 18.90 -22.00 -15.45
C THR A 341 17.88 -22.72 -14.56
N PHE A 342 16.81 -23.23 -15.17
CA PHE A 342 15.79 -23.99 -14.46
C PHE A 342 16.08 -25.48 -14.47
N ALA A 343 15.46 -26.23 -13.56
CA ALA A 343 15.55 -27.69 -13.58
C ALA A 343 15.11 -28.24 -14.96
N PRO A 344 15.75 -29.30 -15.49
CA PRO A 344 15.50 -29.79 -16.86
C PRO A 344 14.03 -30.09 -17.19
N GLN A 345 13.26 -30.49 -16.18
CA GLN A 345 11.82 -30.75 -16.27
C GLN A 345 10.93 -29.50 -16.33
N LYS A 346 11.49 -28.30 -16.30
CA LYS A 346 10.76 -27.02 -16.37
C LYS A 346 11.04 -26.33 -17.70
N GLU A 347 10.23 -26.65 -18.70
CA GLU A 347 10.22 -26.01 -20.02
C GLU A 347 9.48 -24.65 -19.97
N MET A 348 10.09 -23.65 -19.31
CA MET A 348 9.55 -22.29 -19.27
C MET A 348 10.68 -21.26 -19.22
N THR A 349 10.36 -20.00 -19.51
CA THR A 349 11.34 -18.91 -19.55
C THR A 349 11.24 -18.02 -18.31
N ALA A 350 12.33 -17.31 -17.98
CA ALA A 350 12.29 -16.28 -16.93
C ALA A 350 11.25 -15.18 -17.21
N ALA A 351 11.03 -14.84 -18.48
CA ALA A 351 9.99 -13.90 -18.90
C ALA A 351 8.57 -14.43 -18.57
N HIS A 352 8.32 -15.72 -18.78
CA HIS A 352 7.06 -16.35 -18.39
C HIS A 352 6.84 -16.28 -16.87
N VAL A 353 7.88 -16.54 -16.07
CA VAL A 353 7.82 -16.41 -14.61
C VAL A 353 7.49 -14.97 -14.22
N ARG A 354 8.18 -13.97 -14.77
CA ARG A 354 7.90 -12.54 -14.51
C ARG A 354 6.46 -12.16 -14.88
N ALA A 355 5.96 -12.66 -16.01
CA ALA A 355 4.58 -12.45 -16.43
C ALA A 355 3.56 -13.06 -15.45
N CYS A 356 3.84 -14.25 -14.88
CA CYS A 356 2.99 -14.83 -13.83
C CYS A 356 2.97 -14.00 -12.55
N TYR A 357 4.11 -13.44 -12.12
CA TYR A 357 4.15 -12.53 -10.98
C TYR A 357 3.33 -11.25 -11.25
N GLN A 358 3.43 -10.69 -12.46
CA GLN A 358 2.64 -9.53 -12.86
C GLN A 358 1.15 -9.84 -12.92
N LEU A 359 0.78 -11.02 -13.45
CA LEU A 359 -0.61 -11.48 -13.48
C LEU A 359 -1.18 -11.56 -12.07
N VAL A 360 -0.47 -12.16 -11.12
CA VAL A 360 -0.91 -12.26 -9.71
C VAL A 360 -1.04 -10.87 -9.07
N LYS A 361 -0.13 -9.95 -9.40
CA LYS A 361 -0.16 -8.56 -8.90
C LYS A 361 -1.43 -7.82 -9.30
N GLU A 362 -1.89 -8.05 -10.52
CA GLU A 362 -3.06 -7.40 -11.14
C GLU A 362 -4.37 -8.16 -10.94
N HIS A 363 -4.32 -9.38 -10.40
CA HIS A 363 -5.50 -10.21 -10.21
C HIS A 363 -6.12 -10.00 -8.83
N ASP A 364 -7.40 -10.35 -8.71
CA ASP A 364 -7.98 -10.56 -7.39
C ASP A 364 -7.27 -11.71 -6.68
N ARG A 365 -6.54 -11.39 -5.61
CA ARG A 365 -5.73 -12.35 -4.88
C ARG A 365 -6.54 -13.24 -3.94
N VAL A 366 -7.81 -12.89 -3.69
CA VAL A 366 -8.80 -13.65 -2.90
C VAL A 366 -8.33 -14.15 -1.52
N GLY A 367 -7.27 -13.57 -0.96
CA GLY A 367 -6.68 -14.03 0.31
C GLY A 367 -5.82 -15.29 0.18
N ARG A 368 -5.46 -15.71 -1.04
CA ARG A 368 -4.75 -16.96 -1.33
C ARG A 368 -3.41 -16.78 -2.03
N MET A 369 -3.16 -15.60 -2.58
CA MET A 369 -1.89 -15.26 -3.23
C MET A 369 -1.25 -14.08 -2.51
N ALA A 370 0.01 -14.23 -2.10
CA ALA A 370 0.75 -13.15 -1.45
C ALA A 370 1.01 -12.00 -2.44
N ASP A 371 0.93 -10.76 -1.95
CA ASP A 371 1.45 -9.63 -2.70
C ASP A 371 2.97 -9.72 -2.89
N THR A 372 3.47 -9.11 -3.96
CA THR A 372 4.89 -9.09 -4.31
C THR A 372 5.33 -7.67 -4.65
N GLN A 373 6.55 -7.32 -4.27
CA GLN A 373 7.18 -6.05 -4.62
C GLN A 373 8.43 -6.37 -5.45
N GLU A 374 8.43 -5.93 -6.70
CA GLU A 374 9.57 -6.12 -7.60
C GLU A 374 10.64 -5.05 -7.31
N PHE A 375 11.89 -5.48 -7.17
CA PHE A 375 13.06 -4.63 -7.05
C PHE A 375 14.04 -4.94 -8.18
N GLU A 376 14.74 -3.90 -8.66
CA GLU A 376 15.80 -4.00 -9.66
C GLU A 376 17.08 -3.44 -9.03
N ASN A 377 18.22 -4.07 -9.30
CA ASN A 377 19.54 -3.70 -8.75
C ASN A 377 19.54 -3.53 -7.21
N PHE A 378 18.97 -4.51 -6.49
CA PHE A 378 18.98 -4.52 -5.03
C PHE A 378 20.40 -4.76 -4.52
N VAL A 379 20.88 -3.91 -3.60
CA VAL A 379 22.26 -3.94 -3.11
C VAL A 379 22.31 -4.63 -1.76
N LEU A 380 23.21 -5.61 -1.62
CA LEU A 380 23.50 -6.31 -0.37
C LEU A 380 24.96 -6.09 0.05
N ASP A 381 25.22 -6.00 1.35
CA ASP A 381 26.59 -6.05 1.87
C ASP A 381 27.06 -7.51 1.88
N LYS A 382 28.23 -7.80 1.30
CA LYS A 382 28.77 -9.17 1.25
C LYS A 382 28.99 -9.76 2.63
N GLN A 383 29.34 -8.95 3.62
CA GLN A 383 29.56 -9.43 4.99
C GLN A 383 28.28 -9.96 5.65
N GLN A 384 27.14 -9.48 5.17
CA GLN A 384 25.82 -9.88 5.66
C GLN A 384 25.27 -11.11 4.93
N ILE A 385 25.99 -11.69 3.98
CA ILE A 385 25.54 -12.88 3.24
C ILE A 385 26.24 -14.10 3.81
N ASP A 386 25.47 -15.09 4.28
CA ASP A 386 26.04 -16.36 4.73
C ASP A 386 26.85 -17.00 3.59
N PRO A 387 28.06 -17.55 3.85
CA PRO A 387 28.90 -18.12 2.82
C PRO A 387 28.21 -19.21 1.97
N ALA A 388 27.31 -20.01 2.56
CA ALA A 388 26.55 -21.01 1.83
C ALA A 388 25.51 -20.38 0.90
N LEU A 389 24.86 -19.29 1.33
CA LEU A 389 23.96 -18.52 0.47
C LEU A 389 24.73 -17.85 -0.67
N MET A 390 25.90 -17.26 -0.40
CA MET A 390 26.73 -16.64 -1.45
C MET A 390 27.14 -17.67 -2.52
N ALA A 391 27.57 -18.86 -2.10
CA ALA A 391 27.89 -19.94 -3.04
C ALA A 391 26.67 -20.32 -3.89
N LEU A 392 25.48 -20.42 -3.28
CA LEU A 392 24.23 -20.73 -3.99
C LEU A 392 23.82 -19.64 -4.98
N LEU A 393 23.97 -18.36 -4.59
CA LEU A 393 23.69 -17.20 -5.44
C LEU A 393 24.58 -17.21 -6.70
N MET A 394 25.89 -17.44 -6.53
CA MET A 394 26.85 -17.52 -7.63
C MET A 394 26.66 -18.77 -8.50
N GLN A 395 26.11 -19.86 -7.95
CA GLN A 395 25.80 -21.06 -8.70
C GLN A 395 24.53 -20.92 -9.55
N GLU A 396 23.45 -20.38 -8.96
CA GLU A 396 22.11 -20.48 -9.54
C GLU A 396 21.63 -19.19 -10.23
N ALA A 397 22.23 -18.05 -9.92
CA ALA A 397 21.89 -16.74 -10.51
C ALA A 397 23.11 -15.83 -10.81
N PRO A 398 24.27 -16.34 -11.29
CA PRO A 398 25.45 -15.51 -11.55
C PRO A 398 25.22 -14.35 -12.53
N GLY A 399 24.38 -14.53 -13.54
CA GLY A 399 24.03 -13.51 -14.54
C GLY A 399 23.14 -12.39 -13.99
N LYS A 400 22.68 -12.48 -12.74
CA LYS A 400 21.87 -11.47 -12.06
C LYS A 400 22.60 -10.76 -10.92
N ILE A 401 23.87 -11.09 -10.69
CA ILE A 401 24.68 -10.54 -9.61
C ILE A 401 25.83 -9.75 -10.21
N THR A 402 26.11 -8.58 -9.65
CA THR A 402 27.24 -7.74 -10.08
C THR A 402 28.11 -7.42 -8.88
N ASP A 403 29.38 -7.81 -8.92
CA ASP A 403 30.33 -7.52 -7.85
C ASP A 403 30.72 -6.03 -7.84
N LEU A 404 30.49 -5.36 -6.70
CA LEU A 404 30.84 -3.95 -6.47
C LEU A 404 31.91 -3.79 -5.36
N GLY A 405 32.70 -4.84 -5.08
CA GLY A 405 33.73 -4.84 -4.05
C GLY A 405 33.21 -5.39 -2.72
N ILE A 406 32.93 -4.53 -1.74
CA ILE A 406 32.36 -4.93 -0.43
C ILE A 406 30.84 -5.22 -0.55
N LYS A 407 30.23 -4.77 -1.64
CA LYS A 407 28.79 -4.96 -1.93
C LYS A 407 28.60 -5.88 -3.13
N SER A 408 27.44 -6.52 -3.20
CA SER A 408 27.01 -7.43 -4.27
C SER A 408 25.55 -7.23 -4.65
#